data_AF-A0A951YWG3-F1
#
_entry.id   AF-A0A951YWG3-F1
#
_cell.length_a   1.000
_cell.length_b   1.000
_cell.length_c   1.000
_cell.angle_alpha   90.00
_cell.angle_beta   90.00
_cell.angle_gamma   90.00
#
_symmetry.space_group_name_H-M   'P 1'
#
loop_
_entity.id
_entity.type
_entity.pdbx_description
1 polymer ?
#
loop_
_entity_poly.entity_id
_entity_poly.type
_entity_poly.pdbx_seq_one_letter_code
_entity_poly.pdbx_strand_id
1 'polypeptide(L)'
;MHETWLFLHLASVIVWIGGMSFAHFCLRPAAIATLQAPQRLPLMSSALGRFFVIVGWSIALLWVSGIAMFLEAFSVGVRPPWNWNAMAAIAAVMTIVFAVIVLRRHPRMREALEAGDLSAAGVCLDGIRRLVVLNLVLGWVVVALAVL
;
A
#
# COMPACT_ATOMS: atom_id res chain seq x y z
N MET A 1 0.46 25.07 -10.63
CA MET A 1 1.17 23.78 -10.55
C MET A 1 0.90 23.07 -9.24
N HIS A 2 0.92 23.78 -8.11
CA HIS A 2 0.58 23.25 -6.80
C HIS A 2 -0.69 22.38 -6.74
N GLU A 3 -1.83 22.86 -7.27
CA GLU A 3 -3.10 22.13 -7.27
C GLU A 3 -3.01 20.78 -8.00
N THR A 4 -2.24 20.72 -9.09
CA THR A 4 -2.00 19.50 -9.86
C THR A 4 -1.19 18.50 -9.05
N TRP A 5 -0.14 18.95 -8.36
CA TRP A 5 0.66 18.07 -7.50
C TRP A 5 -0.15 17.54 -6.33
N LEU A 6 -0.93 18.42 -5.68
CA LEU A 6 -1.82 18.02 -4.59
C LEU A 6 -2.86 16.99 -5.06
N PHE A 7 -3.47 17.19 -6.23
CA PHE A 7 -4.41 16.24 -6.81
C PHE A 7 -3.76 14.87 -7.04
N LEU A 8 -2.58 14.83 -7.68
CA LEU A 8 -1.85 13.58 -7.92
C LEU A 8 -1.44 12.89 -6.62
N HIS A 9 -1.02 13.68 -5.62
CA HIS A 9 -0.65 13.18 -4.30
C HIS A 9 -1.84 12.52 -3.61
N LEU A 10 -2.98 13.22 -3.51
CA LEU A 10 -4.19 12.71 -2.89
C LEU A 10 -4.77 11.51 -3.65
N ALA A 11 -4.80 11.55 -4.97
CA ALA A 11 -5.24 10.41 -5.79
C ALA A 11 -4.41 9.15 -5.50
N SER A 12 -3.09 9.31 -5.34
CA SER A 12 -2.18 8.22 -4.98
C SER A 12 -2.48 7.64 -3.60
N VAL A 13 -2.71 8.51 -2.61
CA VAL A 13 -3.11 8.10 -1.25
C VAL A 13 -4.44 7.35 -1.28
N ILE A 14 -5.44 7.87 -1.99
CA ILE A 14 -6.79 7.30 -2.09
C ILE A 14 -6.75 5.90 -2.69
N VAL A 15 -6.06 5.73 -3.82
CA VAL A 15 -5.94 4.42 -4.48
C VAL A 15 -5.26 3.41 -3.57
N TRP A 16 -4.19 3.82 -2.88
CA TRP A 16 -3.44 2.93 -2.01
C TRP A 16 -4.21 2.54 -0.74
N ILE A 17 -4.64 3.51 0.06
CA ILE A 17 -5.37 3.27 1.33
C ILE A 17 -6.74 2.65 1.05
N GLY A 18 -7.46 3.15 0.04
CA GLY A 18 -8.76 2.62 -0.37
C GLY A 18 -8.65 1.17 -0.84
N GLY A 19 -7.64 0.84 -1.65
CA GLY A 19 -7.41 -0.52 -2.09
C GLY A 19 -7.03 -1.49 -0.96
N MET A 20 -6.21 -1.06 0.01
CA MET A 20 -5.91 -1.86 1.20
C MET A 20 -7.17 -2.11 2.05
N SER A 21 -8.00 -1.07 2.21
CA SER A 21 -9.28 -1.18 2.93
C SER A 21 -10.22 -2.16 2.24
N PHE A 22 -10.41 -2.03 0.92
CA PHE A 22 -11.23 -2.95 0.14
C PHE A 22 -10.71 -4.40 0.22
N ALA A 23 -9.41 -4.60 0.10
CA ALA A 23 -8.81 -5.93 0.18
C ALA A 23 -9.09 -6.61 1.54
N HIS A 24 -9.05 -5.84 2.63
CA HIS A 24 -9.22 -6.36 3.98
C HIS A 24 -10.69 -6.55 4.39
N PHE A 25 -11.53 -5.56 4.11
CA PHE A 25 -12.91 -5.51 4.60
C PHE A 25 -13.94 -6.05 3.61
N CYS A 26 -13.62 -6.12 2.32
CA CYS A 26 -14.56 -6.56 1.29
C CYS A 26 -14.09 -7.85 0.62
N LEU A 27 -12.93 -7.83 -0.04
CA LEU A 27 -12.45 -8.95 -0.86
C LEU A 27 -12.21 -10.20 -0.02
N ARG A 28 -11.48 -10.08 1.09
CA ARG A 28 -11.14 -11.24 1.93
C ARG A 28 -12.38 -11.89 2.57
N PRO A 29 -13.28 -11.15 3.24
CA PRO A 29 -14.50 -11.75 3.79
C PRO A 29 -15.34 -12.44 2.73
N ALA A 30 -15.51 -11.81 1.56
CA ALA A 30 -16.22 -12.43 0.44
C ALA A 30 -15.54 -13.73 -0.02
N ALA A 31 -14.22 -13.74 -0.20
CA ALA A 31 -13.48 -14.92 -0.62
C ALA A 31 -13.50 -16.06 0.43
N ILE A 32 -13.61 -15.73 1.72
CA ILE A 32 -13.78 -16.75 2.78
C ILE A 32 -15.19 -17.34 2.75
N ALA A 33 -16.20 -16.51 2.51
CA ALA A 33 -17.60 -16.92 2.52
C ALA A 33 -17.99 -17.75 1.28
N THR A 34 -17.38 -17.49 0.12
CA THR A 34 -17.84 -18.06 -1.16
C THR A 34 -16.92 -19.11 -1.77
N LEU A 35 -15.65 -19.20 -1.34
CA LEU A 35 -14.66 -20.09 -1.95
C LEU A 35 -14.09 -21.10 -0.96
N GLN A 36 -13.88 -22.33 -1.46
CA GLN A 36 -13.15 -23.35 -0.73
C GLN A 36 -11.67 -22.94 -0.57
N ALA A 37 -11.02 -23.45 0.48
CA ALA A 37 -9.65 -23.08 0.83
C ALA A 37 -8.63 -23.24 -0.34
N PRO A 38 -8.66 -24.30 -1.16
CA PRO A 38 -7.74 -24.46 -2.29
C PRO A 38 -7.95 -23.45 -3.43
N GLN A 39 -9.17 -22.97 -3.63
CA GLN A 39 -9.50 -21.99 -4.68
C GLN A 39 -9.23 -20.55 -4.22
N ARG A 40 -9.31 -20.29 -2.91
CA ARG A 40 -9.12 -18.97 -2.32
C ARG A 40 -7.69 -18.45 -2.47
N LEU A 41 -6.67 -19.30 -2.26
CA LEU A 41 -5.27 -18.86 -2.27
C LEU A 41 -4.80 -18.39 -3.67
N PRO A 42 -5.08 -19.11 -4.78
CA PRO A 42 -4.79 -18.63 -6.13
C PRO A 42 -5.48 -17.30 -6.46
N LEU A 43 -6.76 -17.15 -6.09
CA LEU A 43 -7.49 -15.88 -6.30
C LEU A 43 -6.78 -14.73 -5.57
N MET A 44 -6.48 -14.91 -4.29
CA MET A 44 -5.81 -13.89 -3.48
C MET A 44 -4.42 -13.55 -4.03
N SER A 45 -3.64 -14.55 -4.44
CA SER A 45 -2.32 -14.34 -5.06
C SER A 45 -2.40 -13.46 -6.30
N SER A 46 -3.37 -13.78 -7.16
CA SER A 46 -3.62 -13.14 -8.45
C SER A 46 -4.14 -11.71 -8.28
N ALA A 47 -5.08 -11.51 -7.34
CA ALA A 47 -5.63 -10.19 -7.02
C ALA A 47 -4.56 -9.28 -6.39
N LEU A 48 -3.80 -9.79 -5.40
CA LEU A 48 -2.72 -9.05 -4.76
C LEU A 48 -1.61 -8.68 -5.75
N GLY A 49 -1.25 -9.56 -6.67
CA GLY A 49 -0.26 -9.25 -7.71
C GLY A 49 -0.64 -8.04 -8.55
N ARG A 50 -1.90 -7.98 -9.02
CA ARG A 50 -2.41 -6.81 -9.77
C ARG A 50 -2.48 -5.56 -8.89
N PHE A 51 -2.95 -5.72 -7.66
CA PHE A 51 -3.02 -4.62 -6.70
C PHE A 51 -1.64 -4.01 -6.41
N PHE A 52 -0.60 -4.83 -6.25
CA PHE A 52 0.75 -4.34 -5.99
C PHE A 52 1.33 -3.57 -7.17
N VAL A 53 1.01 -3.92 -8.42
CA VAL A 53 1.42 -3.11 -9.58
C VAL A 53 0.78 -1.72 -9.53
N ILE A 54 -0.52 -1.64 -9.23
CA ILE A 54 -1.24 -0.36 -9.10
C ILE A 54 -0.64 0.47 -7.96
N VAL A 55 -0.42 -0.15 -6.80
CA VAL A 55 0.18 0.51 -5.64
C VAL A 55 1.61 0.99 -5.93
N GLY A 56 2.40 0.22 -6.70
CA GLY A 56 3.75 0.64 -7.10
C GLY A 56 3.72 1.96 -7.88
N TRP A 57 2.77 2.11 -8.81
CA TRP A 57 2.55 3.37 -9.50
C TRP A 57 2.06 4.48 -8.57
N SER A 58 1.13 4.19 -7.66
CA SER A 58 0.67 5.16 -6.65
C SER A 58 1.82 5.64 -5.77
N ILE A 59 2.72 4.76 -5.33
CA ILE A 59 3.89 5.13 -4.51
C ILE A 59 4.82 6.05 -5.30
N ALA A 60 5.12 5.72 -6.56
CA ALA A 60 5.96 6.56 -7.40
C ALA A 60 5.36 7.97 -7.57
N LEU A 61 4.07 8.05 -7.90
CA LEU A 61 3.34 9.32 -8.03
C LEU A 61 3.28 10.10 -6.71
N LEU A 62 3.06 9.42 -5.59
CA LEU A 62 3.05 10.01 -4.24
C LEU A 62 4.39 10.69 -3.93
N TRP A 63 5.51 10.01 -4.16
CA TRP A 63 6.84 10.56 -3.89
C TRP A 63 7.18 11.71 -4.83
N VAL A 64 6.92 11.57 -6.13
CA VAL A 64 7.17 12.63 -7.11
C VAL A 64 6.39 13.89 -6.77
N SER A 65 5.07 13.75 -6.53
CA SER A 65 4.21 14.89 -6.15
C SER A 65 4.58 15.50 -4.80
N GLY A 66 4.88 14.67 -3.79
CA GLY A 66 5.28 15.15 -2.47
C GLY A 66 6.59 15.95 -2.52
N ILE A 67 7.61 15.43 -3.21
CA ILE A 67 8.89 16.12 -3.39
C ILE A 67 8.69 17.44 -4.17
N ALA A 68 7.86 17.44 -5.22
CA ALA A 68 7.54 18.65 -5.97
C ALA A 68 6.90 19.72 -5.07
N MET A 69 5.95 19.34 -4.19
CA MET A 69 5.33 20.26 -3.23
C MET A 69 6.34 20.81 -2.21
N PHE A 70 7.27 19.98 -1.72
CA PHE A 70 8.37 20.44 -0.85
C PHE A 70 9.25 21.47 -1.56
N LEU A 71 9.67 21.19 -2.80
CA LEU A 71 10.50 22.10 -3.60
C LEU A 71 9.79 23.42 -3.92
N GLU A 72 8.49 23.38 -4.21
CA GLU A 72 7.67 24.59 -4.39
C GLU A 72 7.63 25.43 -3.10
N ALA A 73 7.46 24.82 -1.93
CA ALA A 73 7.46 25.54 -0.66
C ALA A 73 8.82 26.21 -0.38
N PHE A 74 9.93 25.49 -0.61
CA PHE A 74 11.27 26.03 -0.43
C PHE A 74 11.59 27.17 -1.41
N SER A 75 11.14 27.09 -2.67
CA SER A 75 11.43 28.12 -3.68
C SER A 75 10.80 29.47 -3.37
N VAL A 76 9.65 29.47 -2.68
CA VAL A 76 8.99 30.68 -2.20
C VAL A 76 9.41 31.09 -0.78
N GLY A 77 10.43 30.43 -0.21
CA GLY A 77 10.98 30.74 1.11
C GLY A 77 10.11 30.29 2.30
N VAL A 78 9.10 29.47 2.06
CA VAL A 78 8.22 28.92 3.10
C VAL A 78 8.86 27.67 3.69
N ARG A 79 8.99 27.63 5.02
CA ARG A 79 9.38 26.40 5.72
C ARG A 79 8.16 25.49 5.86
N PRO A 80 8.21 24.26 5.33
CA PRO A 80 7.13 23.29 5.52
C PRO A 80 6.86 23.08 7.01
N PRO A 81 5.59 22.97 7.44
CA PRO A 81 5.30 22.67 8.83
C PRO A 81 5.82 21.27 9.22
N TRP A 82 5.92 21.02 10.53
CA TRP A 82 6.52 19.78 11.05
C TRP A 82 5.78 18.51 10.57
N ASN A 83 4.45 18.60 10.38
CA ASN A 83 3.61 17.48 9.96
C ASN A 83 3.99 16.96 8.56
N TRP A 84 4.49 17.81 7.65
CA TRP A 84 4.96 17.36 6.34
C TRP A 84 6.15 16.40 6.44
N ASN A 85 7.09 16.70 7.32
CA ASN A 85 8.24 15.81 7.59
C ASN A 85 7.80 14.50 8.24
N ALA A 86 6.81 14.57 9.16
CA ALA A 86 6.23 13.37 9.76
C ALA A 86 5.50 12.49 8.73
N MET A 87 4.70 13.09 7.84
CA MET A 87 4.03 12.39 6.73
C MET A 87 5.05 11.72 5.81
N ALA A 88 6.12 12.43 5.42
CA ALA A 88 7.19 11.87 4.59
C ALA A 88 7.93 10.70 5.27
N ALA A 89 8.22 10.81 6.57
CA ALA A 89 8.86 9.74 7.33
C ALA A 89 7.97 8.48 7.41
N ILE A 90 6.68 8.65 7.67
CA ILE A 90 5.73 7.53 7.70
C ILE A 90 5.57 6.92 6.31
N ALA A 91 5.47 7.74 5.26
CA ALA A 91 5.42 7.27 3.87
C ALA A 91 6.67 6.45 3.49
N ALA A 92 7.86 6.82 3.98
CA ALA A 92 9.09 6.05 3.79
C ALA A 92 9.00 4.68 4.46
N VAL A 93 8.56 4.61 5.71
CA VAL A 93 8.31 3.35 6.41
C VAL A 93 7.30 2.49 5.64
N MET A 94 6.19 3.08 5.19
CA MET A 94 5.17 2.37 4.44
C MET A 94 5.67 1.83 3.09
N THR A 95 6.55 2.58 2.43
CA THR A 95 7.20 2.18 1.17
C THR A 95 8.14 1.00 1.40
N ILE A 96 8.91 1.01 2.50
CA ILE A 96 9.79 -0.12 2.87
C ILE A 96 8.95 -1.37 3.16
N VAL A 97 7.86 -1.25 3.92
CA VAL A 97 6.93 -2.35 4.19
C VAL A 97 6.37 -2.93 2.89
N PHE A 98 5.95 -2.06 1.97
CA PHE A 98 5.48 -2.48 0.65
C PHE A 98 6.56 -3.19 -0.16
N ALA A 99 7.80 -2.68 -0.17
CA ALA A 99 8.92 -3.32 -0.85
C ALA A 99 9.20 -4.72 -0.28
N VAL A 100 9.13 -4.91 1.04
CA VAL A 100 9.26 -6.23 1.68
C VAL A 100 8.14 -7.18 1.22
N ILE A 101 6.90 -6.69 1.10
CA ILE A 101 5.78 -7.49 0.60
C ILE A 101 6.06 -7.96 -0.83
N VAL A 102 6.35 -7.04 -1.74
CA VAL A 102 6.47 -7.33 -3.19
C VAL A 102 7.74 -8.10 -3.52
N LEU A 103 8.87 -7.79 -2.89
CA LEU A 103 10.15 -8.40 -3.24
C LEU A 103 10.41 -9.72 -2.51
N ARG A 104 9.79 -9.95 -1.35
CA ARG A 104 10.09 -11.13 -0.51
C ARG A 104 8.90 -12.04 -0.25
N ARG A 105 7.72 -11.50 0.03
CA ARG A 105 6.57 -12.31 0.49
C ARG A 105 5.70 -12.79 -0.66
N HIS A 106 5.42 -11.93 -1.63
CA HIS A 106 4.59 -12.28 -2.79
C HIS A 106 5.24 -13.35 -3.69
N PRO A 107 6.55 -13.30 -4.01
CA PRO A 107 7.21 -14.34 -4.80
C PRO A 107 7.17 -15.70 -4.07
N ARG A 108 7.52 -15.73 -2.78
CA ARG A 108 7.45 -16.95 -1.96
C ARG A 108 6.05 -17.56 -1.89
N MET A 109 5.02 -16.72 -1.84
CA MET A 109 3.62 -17.19 -1.88
C MET A 109 3.30 -17.85 -3.23
N ARG A 110 3.79 -17.27 -4.34
CA ARG A 110 3.59 -17.81 -5.69
C ARG A 110 4.34 -19.13 -5.88
N GLU A 111 5.60 -19.19 -5.46
CA GLU A 111 6.42 -20.41 -5.50
C GLU A 111 5.75 -21.55 -4.72
N ALA A 112 5.23 -21.28 -3.51
CA ALA A 112 4.51 -22.27 -2.72
C ALA A 112 3.23 -22.77 -3.42
N LEU A 113 2.50 -21.89 -4.11
CA LEU A 113 1.32 -22.27 -4.90
C LEU A 113 1.68 -23.13 -6.12
N GLU A 114 2.76 -22.77 -6.82
CA GLU A 114 3.27 -23.53 -7.97
C GLU A 114 3.76 -24.93 -7.56
N ALA A 115 4.33 -25.05 -6.35
CA ALA A 115 4.71 -26.33 -5.75
C ALA A 115 3.53 -27.14 -5.16
N GLY A 116 2.31 -26.59 -5.15
CA GLY A 116 1.13 -27.23 -4.57
C GLY A 116 1.08 -27.21 -3.03
N ASP A 117 2.00 -26.52 -2.35
CA ASP A 117 2.03 -26.40 -0.89
C ASP A 117 1.09 -25.28 -0.41
N LEU A 118 -0.18 -25.65 -0.26
CA LEU A 118 -1.24 -24.75 0.20
C LEU A 118 -1.01 -24.25 1.63
N SER A 119 -0.32 -25.02 2.47
CA SER A 119 -0.02 -24.64 3.86
C SER A 119 0.99 -23.51 3.90
N ALA A 120 2.13 -23.67 3.20
CA ALA A 120 3.15 -22.63 3.09
C ALA A 120 2.62 -21.36 2.39
N ALA A 121 1.80 -21.52 1.35
CA ALA A 121 1.15 -20.39 0.68
C ALA A 121 0.21 -19.63 1.63
N GLY A 122 -0.55 -20.33 2.47
CA GLY A 122 -1.40 -19.74 3.50
C GLY A 122 -0.61 -18.93 4.54
N VAL A 123 0.51 -19.48 5.03
CA VAL A 123 1.41 -18.76 5.96
C VAL A 123 1.99 -17.49 5.33
N CYS A 124 2.38 -17.56 4.05
CA CYS A 124 2.87 -16.38 3.33
C CYS A 124 1.79 -15.31 3.18
N LEU A 125 0.56 -15.70 2.81
CA LEU A 125 -0.58 -14.79 2.70
C LEU A 125 -0.90 -14.11 4.04
N ASP A 126 -0.83 -14.85 5.13
CA ASP A 126 -1.03 -14.32 6.49
C ASP A 126 0.05 -13.30 6.87
N GLY A 127 1.30 -13.54 6.48
CA GLY A 127 2.39 -12.58 6.64
C GLY A 127 2.18 -11.31 5.83
N ILE A 128 1.77 -11.44 4.56
CA ILE A 128 1.39 -10.29 3.70
C ILE A 128 0.28 -9.49 4.38
N ARG A 129 -0.77 -10.16 4.85
CA ARG A 129 -1.92 -9.50 5.52
C ARG A 129 -1.48 -8.64 6.69
N ARG A 130 -0.63 -9.15 7.59
CA ARG A 130 -0.17 -8.38 8.77
C ARG A 130 0.55 -7.10 8.36
N LEU A 131 1.41 -7.18 7.33
CA LEU A 131 2.12 -6.02 6.80
C LEU A 131 1.18 -5.03 6.09
N VAL A 132 0.16 -5.52 5.37
CA VAL A 132 -0.87 -4.65 4.76
C VAL A 132 -1.67 -3.93 5.85
N VAL A 133 -2.06 -4.61 6.94
CA VAL A 133 -2.78 -3.98 8.05
C VAL A 133 -1.91 -2.92 8.74
N LEU A 134 -0.63 -3.21 8.97
CA LEU A 134 0.32 -2.22 9.47
C LEU A 134 0.35 -0.98 8.56
N ASN A 135 0.49 -1.16 7.24
CA ASN A 135 0.47 -0.06 6.29
C ASN A 135 -0.86 0.70 6.27
N LEU A 136 -1.98 0.00 6.43
CA LEU A 136 -3.29 0.64 6.48
C LEU A 136 -3.43 1.54 7.71
N VAL A 137 -2.98 1.07 8.88
CA VAL A 137 -2.98 1.88 10.12
C VAL A 137 -2.08 3.11 9.95
N LEU A 138 -0.85 2.93 9.44
CA LEU A 138 0.06 4.04 9.16
C LEU A 138 -0.54 5.04 8.15
N GLY A 139 -1.23 4.55 7.13
CA GLY A 139 -1.94 5.38 6.15
C GLY A 139 -3.00 6.27 6.81
N TRP A 140 -3.81 5.72 7.73
CA TRP A 140 -4.78 6.53 8.48
C TRP A 140 -4.12 7.56 9.39
N VAL A 141 -2.97 7.24 10.00
CA VAL A 141 -2.18 8.22 10.77
C VAL A 141 -1.70 9.36 9.86
N VAL A 142 -1.24 9.07 8.64
CA VAL A 142 -0.85 10.09 7.66
C VAL A 142 -2.04 10.98 7.29
N VAL A 143 -3.21 10.40 7.04
CA VAL A 143 -4.44 11.17 6.76
C VAL A 143 -4.78 12.09 7.93
N ALA A 144 -4.68 11.60 9.17
CA ALA A 144 -4.90 12.42 10.36
C ALA A 144 -3.91 13.59 10.44
N LEU A 145 -2.60 13.35 10.23
CA LEU A 145 -1.57 14.40 10.20
C LEU A 145 -1.78 15.46 9.10
N ALA A 146 -2.49 15.10 8.04
CA ALA A 146 -2.77 16.01 6.93
C ALA A 146 -3.93 16.98 7.24
N VAL A 147 -4.88 16.60 8.11
CA VAL A 147 -6.13 17.35 8.32
C VAL A 147 -6.37 17.83 9.75
N LEU A 148 -5.67 17.27 10.74
CA LEU A 148 -5.73 17.64 12.16
C LEU A 148 -4.46 18.37 12.59
#